data_AF-A0A2N0YZC0-F1
#
_entry.id   AF-A0A2N0YZC0-F1
#
_cell.length_a   1.000
_cell.length_b   1.000
_cell.length_c   1.000
_cell.angle_alpha   90.00
_cell.angle_beta   90.00
_cell.angle_gamma   90.00
#
_symmetry.space_group_name_H-M   'P 1'
#
loop_
_entity.id
_entity.type
_entity.pdbx_description
1 polymer ?
#
loop_
_entity_poly.entity_id
_entity_poly.type
_entity_poly.pdbx_seq_one_letter_code
_entity_poly.pdbx_strand_id
1 'polypeptide(L)'
;MKAYFSNRVYKQTLSKEYVNSISHALLVFNRAKHFSFQTQVVEKRSGTSKRDKSLHLTVKDCFSLNDHYANSAVQESNAMMKAQKELQKMHIENKEVQIHSVKKKIKSIKSRLTTLMNNSPRYFK
;
A
#
# COMPACT_ATOMS: atom_id res chain seq x y z
N MET A 1 -21.93 20.38 -12.03
CA MET A 1 -21.18 19.86 -10.86
C MET A 1 -22.04 20.09 -9.63
N LYS A 2 -22.52 19.05 -8.94
CA LYS A 2 -23.28 19.21 -7.69
C LYS A 2 -22.28 19.29 -6.54
N ALA A 3 -22.19 20.44 -5.89
CA ALA A 3 -21.43 20.59 -4.64
C ALA A 3 -22.32 20.08 -3.50
N TYR A 4 -21.89 19.00 -2.84
CA TYR A 4 -22.55 18.52 -1.62
C TYR A 4 -21.90 19.22 -0.43
N PHE A 5 -22.69 19.99 0.33
CA PHE A 5 -22.22 20.58 1.56
C PHE A 5 -22.08 19.48 2.63
N SER A 6 -20.89 19.32 3.19
CA SER A 6 -20.68 18.42 4.33
C SER A 6 -21.04 19.14 5.63
N ASN A 7 -21.95 18.57 6.42
CA ASN A 7 -22.17 19.05 7.78
C ASN A 7 -21.07 18.51 8.69
N ARG A 8 -20.26 19.41 9.24
CA ARG A 8 -19.25 19.04 10.24
C ARG A 8 -19.91 18.77 11.58
N VAL A 9 -19.78 17.55 12.07
CA VAL A 9 -20.23 17.17 13.41
C VAL A 9 -19.03 17.18 14.34
N TYR A 10 -19.11 17.91 15.43
CA TYR A 10 -18.05 17.99 16.42
C TYR A 10 -18.26 16.95 17.52
N LYS A 11 -17.18 16.33 18.02
CA LYS A 11 -17.28 15.28 19.04
C LYS A 11 -17.95 15.77 20.32
N GLN A 12 -17.65 17.02 20.72
CA GLN A 12 -18.21 17.65 21.91
C GLN A 12 -19.70 18.00 21.78
N THR A 13 -20.24 18.04 20.56
CA THR A 13 -21.68 18.33 20.34
C THR A 13 -22.54 17.07 20.34
N LEU A 14 -21.96 15.89 20.51
CA LEU A 14 -22.65 14.60 20.56
C LEU A 14 -22.72 14.07 21.99
N SER A 15 -23.78 13.30 22.29
CA SER A 15 -23.84 12.56 23.54
C SER A 15 -22.71 11.53 23.60
N LYS A 16 -22.28 11.19 24.82
CA LYS A 16 -21.22 10.18 25.05
C LYS A 16 -21.57 8.84 24.41
N GLU A 17 -22.85 8.47 24.42
CA GLU A 17 -23.36 7.24 23.81
C GLU A 17 -23.14 7.24 22.30
N TYR A 18 -23.50 8.31 21.59
CA TYR A 18 -23.24 8.42 20.15
C TYR A 18 -21.76 8.37 19.83
N VAL A 19 -20.94 9.08 20.61
CA VAL A 19 -19.48 9.07 20.43
C VAL A 19 -18.92 7.65 20.58
N ASN A 20 -19.38 6.90 21.59
CA ASN A 20 -18.95 5.52 21.81
C ASN A 20 -19.40 4.60 20.68
N SER A 21 -20.66 4.69 20.26
CA SER A 21 -21.21 3.88 19.16
C SER A 21 -20.50 4.14 17.84
N ILE A 22 -20.24 5.40 17.49
CA ILE A 22 -19.48 5.78 16.29
C ILE A 22 -18.05 5.25 16.39
N SER A 23 -17.39 5.42 17.54
CA SER A 23 -16.02 4.93 17.75
C SER A 23 -15.94 3.41 17.60
N HIS A 24 -16.92 2.68 18.14
CA HIS A 24 -17.02 1.24 17.99
C HIS A 24 -17.26 0.83 16.53
N ALA A 25 -18.19 1.48 15.84
CA ALA A 25 -18.45 1.21 14.43
C ALA A 25 -17.20 1.43 13.56
N LEU A 26 -16.48 2.53 13.78
CA LEU A 26 -15.21 2.82 13.11
C LEU A 26 -14.14 1.76 13.42
N LEU A 27 -14.04 1.30 14.67
CA LEU A 27 -13.12 0.25 15.06
C LEU A 27 -13.41 -1.06 14.31
N VAL A 28 -14.67 -1.50 14.33
CA VAL A 28 -15.09 -2.74 13.65
C VAL A 28 -14.89 -2.64 12.14
N PHE A 29 -15.28 -1.51 11.53
CA PHE A 29 -15.08 -1.28 10.10
C PHE A 29 -13.61 -1.32 9.70
N ASN A 30 -12.73 -0.66 10.47
CA ASN A 30 -11.29 -0.68 10.18
C ASN A 30 -10.71 -2.09 10.32
N ARG A 31 -11.13 -2.86 11.34
CA ARG A 31 -10.72 -4.27 11.47
C ARG A 31 -11.18 -5.10 10.29
N ALA A 32 -12.43 -4.95 9.85
CA ALA A 32 -12.97 -5.63 8.67
C ALA A 32 -12.19 -5.29 7.39
N LYS A 33 -11.87 -4.02 7.19
CA LYS A 33 -11.03 -3.55 6.07
C LYS A 33 -9.64 -4.19 6.10
N HIS A 34 -8.96 -4.18 7.25
CA HIS A 34 -7.63 -4.78 7.40
C HIS A 34 -7.64 -6.30 7.22
N PHE A 35 -8.67 -6.97 7.74
CA PHE A 35 -8.87 -8.41 7.56
C PHE A 35 -9.06 -8.76 6.08
N SER A 36 -9.92 -8.02 5.38
CA SER A 36 -10.15 -8.18 3.95
C SER A 36 -8.85 -8.05 3.16
N PHE A 37 -8.09 -6.98 3.44
CA PHE A 37 -6.81 -6.71 2.77
C PHE A 37 -5.79 -7.82 3.02
N GLN A 38 -5.60 -8.22 4.28
CA GLN A 38 -4.66 -9.27 4.63
C GLN A 38 -5.04 -10.60 3.98
N THR A 39 -6.33 -10.94 3.95
CA THR A 39 -6.84 -12.14 3.30
C THR A 39 -6.46 -12.14 1.81
N GLN A 40 -6.72 -11.04 1.11
CA GLN A 40 -6.35 -10.90 -0.30
C GLN A 40 -4.84 -10.99 -0.54
N VAL A 41 -4.02 -10.40 0.34
CA VAL A 41 -2.55 -10.50 0.26
C VAL A 41 -2.09 -11.94 0.39
N VAL A 42 -2.63 -12.69 1.37
CA VAL A 42 -2.27 -14.09 1.59
C VAL A 42 -2.67 -14.95 0.40
N GLU A 43 -3.91 -14.82 -0.09
CA GLU A 43 -4.41 -15.59 -1.23
C GLU A 43 -3.62 -15.31 -2.51
N LYS A 44 -3.26 -14.04 -2.74
CA LYS A 44 -2.43 -13.65 -3.88
C LYS A 44 -1.02 -14.24 -3.79
N ARG A 45 -0.46 -14.37 -2.59
CA ARG A 45 0.86 -14.98 -2.37
C ARG A 45 0.83 -16.50 -2.48
N SER A 46 -0.23 -17.16 -2.01
CA SER A 46 -0.38 -18.61 -2.10
C SER A 46 -0.86 -19.08 -3.47
N GLY A 47 -1.44 -18.20 -4.29
CA GLY A 47 -2.03 -18.55 -5.58
C GLY A 47 -3.36 -19.30 -5.46
N THR A 48 -3.89 -19.46 -4.25
CA THR A 48 -5.10 -20.23 -3.95
C THR A 48 -5.99 -19.49 -2.96
N SER A 49 -7.31 -19.51 -3.21
CA SER A 49 -8.31 -19.03 -2.25
C SER A 49 -8.46 -20.06 -1.13
N LYS A 50 -8.42 -19.60 0.13
CA LYS A 50 -8.71 -20.46 1.30
C LYS A 50 -10.13 -20.27 1.83
N ARG A 51 -10.94 -19.45 1.16
CA ARG A 51 -12.32 -19.16 1.53
C ARG A 51 -13.29 -20.04 0.77
N ASP A 52 -14.28 -20.58 1.48
CA ASP A 52 -15.41 -21.30 0.89
C ASP A 52 -16.47 -20.35 0.31
N LYS A 53 -16.55 -19.12 0.85
CA LYS A 53 -17.50 -18.08 0.44
C LYS A 53 -16.79 -16.91 -0.26
N SER A 54 -17.58 -16.02 -0.85
CA SER A 54 -17.07 -14.73 -1.35
C SER A 54 -16.40 -13.93 -0.22
N LEU A 55 -15.45 -13.06 -0.56
CA LEU A 55 -14.72 -12.26 0.42
C LEU A 55 -15.67 -11.35 1.21
N HIS A 56 -16.67 -10.78 0.55
CA HIS A 56 -17.73 -10.00 1.17
C HIS A 56 -18.51 -10.80 2.22
N LEU A 57 -18.98 -11.99 1.89
CA LEU A 57 -19.71 -12.84 2.85
C LEU A 57 -18.81 -13.28 4.01
N THR A 58 -17.54 -13.57 3.72
CA THR A 58 -16.55 -13.91 4.76
C THR A 58 -16.35 -12.75 5.75
N VAL A 59 -16.20 -11.52 5.25
CA VAL A 59 -16.06 -10.31 6.07
C VAL A 59 -17.33 -10.03 6.86
N LYS A 60 -18.49 -10.17 6.22
CA LYS A 60 -19.81 -9.97 6.83
C LYS A 60 -20.00 -10.90 8.03
N ASP A 61 -19.78 -12.19 7.82
CA ASP A 61 -19.95 -13.22 8.85
C ASP A 61 -18.93 -13.03 10.00
N CYS A 62 -17.66 -12.74 9.67
CA CYS A 62 -16.58 -12.58 10.66
C CYS A 62 -16.78 -11.40 11.60
N PHE A 63 -17.36 -10.30 11.12
CA PHE A 63 -17.54 -9.05 11.89
C PHE A 63 -19.00 -8.74 12.22
N SER A 64 -19.93 -9.66 11.93
CA SER A 64 -21.38 -9.48 12.11
C SER A 64 -21.89 -8.16 11.51
N LEU A 65 -21.37 -7.80 10.34
CA LEU A 65 -21.70 -6.55 9.65
C LEU A 65 -22.98 -6.71 8.81
N ASN A 66 -23.62 -5.60 8.51
CA ASN A 66 -24.62 -5.57 7.45
C ASN A 66 -23.93 -5.57 6.07
N ASP A 67 -24.75 -5.76 5.03
CA ASP A 67 -24.26 -5.90 3.66
C ASP A 67 -23.49 -4.67 3.17
N HIS A 68 -24.00 -3.48 3.52
CA HIS A 68 -23.40 -2.20 3.17
C HIS A 68 -21.99 -2.07 3.75
N TYR A 69 -21.82 -2.23 5.06
CA TYR A 69 -20.51 -2.10 5.71
C TYR A 69 -19.52 -3.16 5.24
N ALA A 70 -19.96 -4.40 5.04
CA ALA A 70 -19.10 -5.45 4.51
C ALA A 70 -18.61 -5.13 3.09
N ASN A 71 -19.52 -4.68 2.21
CA ASN A 71 -19.18 -4.27 0.84
C ASN A 71 -18.22 -3.08 0.83
N SER A 72 -18.49 -2.03 1.61
CA SER A 72 -17.62 -0.87 1.73
C SER A 72 -16.23 -1.26 2.24
N ALA A 73 -16.13 -2.15 3.23
CA ALA A 73 -14.83 -2.59 3.75
C ALA A 73 -14.01 -3.36 2.69
N VAL A 74 -14.68 -4.20 1.89
CA VAL A 74 -14.05 -4.91 0.77
C VAL A 74 -13.64 -3.95 -0.35
N GLN A 75 -14.46 -2.95 -0.66
CA GLN A 75 -14.16 -1.94 -1.67
C GLN A 75 -12.94 -1.10 -1.27
N GLU A 76 -12.87 -0.63 -0.03
CA GLU A 76 -11.71 0.09 0.51
C GLU A 76 -10.45 -0.77 0.49
N SER A 77 -10.56 -2.05 0.87
CA SER A 77 -9.46 -3.01 0.75
C SER A 77 -8.95 -3.16 -0.69
N ASN A 78 -9.86 -3.27 -1.66
CA ASN A 78 -9.52 -3.34 -3.07
C ASN A 78 -8.82 -2.06 -3.55
N ALA A 79 -9.26 -0.89 -3.09
CA ALA A 79 -8.62 0.39 -3.39
C ALA A 79 -7.20 0.43 -2.81
N MET A 80 -7.00 0.00 -1.57
CA MET A 80 -5.67 -0.10 -0.95
C MET A 80 -4.73 -1.03 -1.74
N MET A 81 -5.23 -2.19 -2.20
CA MET A 81 -4.45 -3.12 -3.02
C MET A 81 -4.01 -2.50 -4.35
N LYS A 82 -4.90 -1.73 -5.01
CA LYS A 82 -4.56 -1.00 -6.25
C LYS A 82 -3.50 0.07 -5.98
N ALA A 83 -3.71 0.89 -4.96
CA ALA A 83 -2.77 1.95 -4.57
C ALA A 83 -1.38 1.37 -4.25
N GLN A 84 -1.33 0.23 -3.53
CA GLN A 84 -0.06 -0.43 -3.24
C GLN A 84 0.63 -0.97 -4.51
N LYS A 85 -0.12 -1.49 -5.48
CA LYS A 85 0.44 -1.96 -6.76
C LYS A 85 1.06 -0.81 -7.55
N GLU A 86 0.37 0.33 -7.61
CA GLU A 86 0.89 1.55 -8.26
C GLU A 86 2.14 2.08 -7.54
N LEU A 87 2.10 2.13 -6.21
CA LEU A 87 3.26 2.53 -5.40
C LEU A 87 4.47 1.62 -5.63
N GLN A 88 4.24 0.30 -5.68
CA GLN A 88 5.29 -0.67 -5.97
C GLN A 88 5.91 -0.45 -7.35
N LYS A 89 5.09 -0.16 -8.37
CA LYS A 89 5.56 0.16 -9.72
C LYS A 89 6.48 1.38 -9.71
N MET A 90 6.04 2.48 -9.10
CA MET A 90 6.86 3.70 -8.98
C MET A 90 8.17 3.46 -8.22
N HIS A 91 8.14 2.62 -7.17
CA HIS A 91 9.35 2.27 -6.44
C HIS A 91 10.34 1.48 -7.30
N ILE A 92 9.87 0.52 -8.10
CA ILE A 92 10.72 -0.23 -9.03
C ILE A 92 11.37 0.71 -10.04
N GLU A 93 10.58 1.56 -10.70
CA GLU A 93 11.08 2.53 -11.69
C GLU A 93 12.15 3.45 -11.08
N ASN A 94 11.89 3.98 -9.88
CA ASN A 94 12.86 4.82 -9.17
C ASN A 94 14.16 4.07 -8.84
N LYS A 95 14.07 2.79 -8.47
CA LYS A 95 15.25 1.96 -8.19
C LYS A 95 16.04 1.66 -9.47
N GLU A 96 15.38 1.44 -10.59
CA GLU A 96 16.04 1.25 -11.89
C GLU A 96 16.83 2.49 -12.32
N VAL A 97 16.26 3.69 -12.15
CA VAL A 97 16.95 4.96 -12.42
C VAL A 97 18.19 5.12 -11.54
N GLN A 98 18.08 4.78 -10.24
CA GLN A 98 19.22 4.81 -9.32
C GLN A 98 20.33 3.84 -9.75
N ILE A 99 19.97 2.60 -10.09
CA ILE A 99 20.92 1.58 -10.58
C ILE A 99 21.63 2.08 -11.83
N HIS A 100 20.90 2.68 -12.78
CA HIS A 100 21.49 3.22 -14.01
C HIS A 100 22.48 4.34 -13.73
N SER A 101 22.13 5.27 -12.84
CA SER A 101 23.02 6.36 -12.42
C SER A 101 24.31 5.83 -11.78
N VAL A 102 24.20 4.85 -10.88
CA VAL A 102 25.35 4.19 -10.25
C VAL A 102 26.23 3.48 -11.29
N LYS A 103 25.63 2.73 -12.23
CA LYS A 103 26.37 2.09 -13.33
C LYS A 103 27.15 3.10 -14.17
N LYS A 104 26.55 4.24 -14.51
CA LYS A 104 27.23 5.34 -15.24
C LYS A 104 28.42 5.89 -14.46
N LYS A 105 28.26 6.13 -13.16
CA LYS A 105 29.37 6.60 -12.29
C LYS A 105 30.51 5.59 -12.25
N ILE A 106 30.22 4.30 -12.06
CA ILE A 106 31.23 3.23 -12.08
C ILE A 106 31.98 3.22 -13.42
N LYS A 107 31.27 3.31 -14.54
CA LYS A 107 31.90 3.35 -15.87
C LYS A 107 32.84 4.55 -16.04
N SER A 108 32.41 5.73 -15.62
CA SER A 108 33.23 6.95 -15.67
C SER A 108 34.49 6.85 -14.81
N ILE A 109 34.36 6.37 -13.57
CA ILE A 109 35.51 6.18 -12.67
C ILE A 109 36.49 5.15 -13.23
N LYS A 110 36.00 4.01 -13.74
CA LYS A 110 36.85 2.99 -14.37
C LYS A 110 37.63 3.56 -15.55
N SER A 111 36.96 4.30 -16.44
CA SER A 111 37.61 4.95 -17.57
C SER A 111 38.71 5.92 -17.13
N ARG A 112 38.44 6.75 -16.12
CA ARG A 112 39.42 7.70 -15.57
C ARG A 112 40.61 6.98 -14.94
N LEU A 113 40.37 5.90 -14.20
CA LEU A 113 41.42 5.08 -13.61
C LEU A 113 42.32 4.48 -14.69
N THR A 114 41.75 3.90 -15.75
CA THR A 114 42.53 3.36 -16.89
C THR A 114 43.41 4.44 -17.53
N THR A 115 42.88 5.64 -17.76
CA THR A 115 43.67 6.75 -18.30
C THR A 115 44.85 7.11 -17.39
N LEU A 116 44.65 7.16 -16.07
CA LEU A 116 45.71 7.46 -15.11
C LEU A 116 46.77 6.34 -15.05
N MET A 117 46.37 5.08 -15.16
CA MET A 117 47.28 3.94 -15.20
C MET A 117 48.14 3.95 -16.47
N ASN A 118 47.54 4.28 -17.62
CA ASN A 118 48.25 4.34 -18.90
C ASN A 118 49.22 5.53 -19.00
N ASN A 119 48.88 6.65 -18.33
CA ASN A 119 49.68 7.88 -18.36
C ASN A 119 50.65 8.01 -17.18
N SER A 120 50.64 7.07 -16.22
CA SER A 120 51.63 7.06 -15.14
C SER A 120 52.97 6.57 -15.69
N PRO A 121 54.07 7.33 -15.51
CA PRO A 121 55.39 6.85 -15.89
C PRO A 121 55.70 5.56 -15.13
N ARG A 122 56.25 4.54 -15.82
CA ARG A 122 56.74 3.30 -15.19
C ARG A 122 57.93 3.63 -14.29
N TYR A 123 57.69 4.11 -13.09
CA TYR A 123 58.69 4.25 -12.04
C TYR A 123 58.83 2.93 -11.27
N PHE A 124 59.19 1.85 -11.95
CA PHE A 124 59.74 0.64 -11.34
C PHE A 124 60.54 -0.11 -12.41
N LYS A 125 61.82 0.26 -12.52
CA LYS A 125 62.92 -0.60 -12.95
C LYS A 125 64.06 -0.37 -11.96
#